data_AF-A0A1C4X0H0-F1
#
_entry.id   AF-A0A1C4X0H0-F1
#
_cell.length_a   1.000
_cell.length_b   1.000
_cell.length_c   1.000
_cell.angle_alpha   90.00
_cell.angle_beta   90.00
_cell.angle_gamma   90.00
#
_symmetry.space_group_name_H-M   'P 1'
#
loop_
_entity.id
_entity.type
_entity.pdbx_description
1 polymer ?
#
loop_
_entity_poly.entity_id
_entity_poly.type
_entity_poly.pdbx_seq_one_letter_code
_entity_poly.pdbx_strand_id
1 'polypeptide(L)'
;MDAAEPNDGGGGRDAAGRVPPDRCRPAAVGELPAWLEPHRPLKPLWVCAGCGDPWPCAVARLLLRARHETDRVRLYVLLTGVFAQAARDLYTLNPYDTPRPHALFARFVDWSDPRFR
;
A
#
# COMPACT_ATOMS: atom_id res chain seq x y z
N MET A 1 -62.05 -43.93 -4.44
CA MET A 1 -61.29 -44.38 -5.61
C MET A 1 -61.14 -43.17 -6.51
N ASP A 2 -60.05 -42.48 -6.22
CA ASP A 2 -59.23 -41.64 -7.09
C ASP A 2 -59.86 -40.45 -7.82
N ALA A 3 -59.67 -39.29 -7.18
CA ALA A 3 -59.58 -37.99 -7.85
C ALA A 3 -58.22 -37.86 -8.54
N ALA A 4 -58.19 -37.25 -9.74
CA ALA A 4 -56.96 -36.74 -10.34
C ALA A 4 -57.24 -35.39 -11.02
N GLU A 5 -56.52 -34.38 -10.53
CA GLU A 5 -56.62 -32.95 -10.73
C GLU A 5 -56.14 -32.41 -12.10
N PRO A 6 -56.48 -31.15 -12.42
CA PRO A 6 -55.96 -30.40 -13.57
C PRO A 6 -54.48 -30.01 -13.40
N ASN A 7 -53.75 -30.01 -14.52
CA ASN A 7 -52.33 -29.69 -14.59
C ASN A 7 -52.10 -28.16 -14.62
N ASP A 8 -51.93 -27.57 -13.44
CA ASP A 8 -51.31 -26.25 -13.25
C ASP A 8 -49.78 -26.45 -13.13
N GLY A 9 -49.08 -26.33 -14.27
CA GLY A 9 -47.63 -26.33 -14.34
C GLY A 9 -47.05 -25.01 -13.81
N GLY A 10 -47.11 -24.84 -12.49
CA GLY A 10 -46.56 -23.71 -11.75
C GLY A 10 -45.05 -23.55 -11.93
N GLY A 11 -44.63 -22.29 -12.04
CA GLY A 11 -43.23 -21.92 -12.12
C GLY A 11 -42.43 -22.28 -10.87
N GLY A 12 -41.17 -22.59 -11.11
CA GLY A 12 -40.14 -22.72 -10.07
C GLY A 12 -38.81 -22.29 -10.66
N ARG A 13 -38.60 -20.97 -10.73
CA ARG A 13 -37.24 -20.42 -10.78
C ARG A 13 -36.67 -20.66 -9.39
N ASP A 14 -35.44 -21.19 -9.30
CA ASP A 14 -34.37 -20.79 -8.37
C ASP A 14 -33.30 -21.88 -8.28
N ALA A 15 -32.17 -21.66 -8.94
CA ALA A 15 -30.88 -22.17 -8.50
C ALA A 15 -29.89 -21.01 -8.57
N ALA A 16 -29.54 -20.53 -7.39
CA ALA A 16 -28.81 -19.30 -7.13
C ALA A 16 -27.39 -19.32 -7.72
N GLY A 17 -27.21 -18.58 -8.81
CA GLY A 17 -25.92 -18.08 -9.28
C GLY A 17 -25.78 -16.56 -9.12
N ARG A 18 -26.56 -15.95 -8.21
CA ARG A 18 -26.49 -14.51 -7.99
C ARG A 18 -25.33 -14.20 -7.04
N VAL A 19 -24.23 -13.75 -7.61
CA VAL A 19 -23.21 -12.98 -6.90
C VAL A 19 -23.93 -11.85 -6.14
N PRO A 20 -23.77 -11.72 -4.80
CA PRO A 20 -24.47 -10.70 -4.05
C PRO A 20 -24.08 -9.30 -4.55
N PRO A 21 -25.05 -8.39 -4.82
CA PRO A 21 -24.78 -7.05 -5.31
C PRO A 21 -24.39 -6.10 -4.16
N ASP A 22 -23.42 -6.49 -3.33
CA ASP A 22 -22.95 -5.64 -2.23
C ASP A 22 -21.43 -5.75 -2.04
N ARG A 23 -20.69 -5.46 -3.12
CA ARG A 23 -19.27 -5.12 -3.00
C ARG A 23 -18.94 -3.76 -3.61
N CYS A 24 -19.84 -2.81 -3.41
CA CYS A 24 -19.46 -1.40 -3.27
C CYS A 24 -19.51 -1.04 -1.78
N ARG A 25 -18.76 -1.79 -0.95
CA ARG A 25 -18.35 -1.24 0.34
C ARG A 25 -17.37 -0.11 -0.02
N PRO A 26 -17.67 1.17 0.24
CA PRO A 26 -16.69 2.21 0.05
C PRO A 26 -15.46 1.82 0.87
N ALA A 27 -14.28 1.89 0.27
CA ALA A 27 -13.03 1.73 1.01
C ALA A 27 -13.11 2.63 2.23
N ALA A 28 -12.97 2.06 3.43
CA ALA A 28 -12.89 2.86 4.63
C ALA A 28 -11.78 3.89 4.41
N VAL A 29 -12.09 5.17 4.64
CA VAL A 29 -11.11 6.26 4.57
C VAL A 29 -9.95 5.88 5.50
N GLY A 30 -8.84 5.39 4.94
CA GLY A 30 -7.65 4.92 5.68
C GLY A 30 -7.14 3.52 5.34
N GLU A 31 -7.94 2.65 4.70
CA GLU A 31 -7.49 1.30 4.30
C GLU A 31 -7.13 1.28 2.82
N LEU A 32 -5.85 1.51 2.57
CA LEU A 32 -5.21 1.25 1.28
C LEU A 32 -5.38 -0.26 0.96
N PRO A 33 -5.77 -0.65 -0.27
CA PRO A 33 -6.04 -2.04 -0.60
C PRO A 33 -4.81 -2.94 -0.42
N ALA A 34 -4.99 -4.24 -0.18
CA ALA A 34 -3.91 -5.17 0.15
C ALA A 34 -2.77 -5.28 -0.90
N TRP A 35 -2.97 -4.79 -2.12
CA TRP A 35 -1.94 -4.65 -3.16
C TRP A 35 -1.13 -3.33 -3.08
N LEU A 36 -1.38 -2.49 -2.07
CA LEU A 36 -0.57 -1.34 -1.66
C LEU A 36 0.41 -1.65 -0.52
N GLU A 37 0.22 -2.80 0.15
CA GLU A 37 1.19 -3.44 1.06
C GLU A 37 2.49 -3.95 0.42
N PRO A 38 2.64 -4.20 -0.90
CA PRO A 38 3.90 -4.68 -1.44
C PRO A 38 4.96 -3.56 -1.47
N HIS A 39 4.59 -2.27 -1.38
CA HIS A 39 5.56 -1.16 -1.45
C HIS A 39 6.26 -0.82 -0.12
N ARG A 40 6.53 -1.84 0.69
CA ARG A 40 7.27 -1.76 1.95
C ARG A 40 8.80 -1.83 1.73
N PRO A 41 9.61 -1.30 2.66
CA PRO A 41 11.06 -1.43 2.58
C PRO A 41 11.50 -2.87 2.86
N LEU A 42 12.33 -3.42 1.98
CA LEU A 42 13.07 -4.67 2.21
C LEU A 42 14.46 -4.32 2.75
N LYS A 43 14.69 -4.58 4.03
CA LYS A 43 16.00 -4.38 4.69
C LYS A 43 16.87 -5.63 4.51
N PRO A 44 18.21 -5.51 4.49
CA PRO A 44 19.01 -4.28 4.62
C PRO A 44 19.32 -3.59 3.28
N LEU A 45 18.80 -4.08 2.15
CA LEU A 45 19.08 -3.51 0.83
C LEU A 45 18.32 -2.19 0.56
N TRP A 46 17.28 -1.92 1.35
CA TRP A 46 16.40 -0.77 1.20
C TRP A 46 15.79 -0.65 -0.20
N VAL A 47 15.41 -1.80 -0.77
CA VAL A 47 14.63 -1.87 -2.01
C VAL A 47 13.16 -2.06 -1.69
N CYS A 48 12.30 -1.76 -2.64
CA CYS A 48 10.86 -1.89 -2.51
C CYS A 48 10.47 -3.35 -2.74
N ALA A 49 9.75 -3.97 -1.80
CA ALA A 49 9.33 -5.37 -1.96
C ALA A 49 8.32 -5.58 -3.11
N GLY A 50 7.68 -4.53 -3.60
CA GLY A 50 6.64 -4.61 -4.62
C GLY A 50 7.12 -4.35 -6.04
N CYS A 51 8.12 -3.48 -6.21
CA CYS A 51 8.63 -3.14 -7.53
C CYS A 51 10.14 -3.36 -7.70
N GLY A 52 10.88 -3.70 -6.64
CA GLY A 52 12.34 -3.86 -6.68
C GLY A 52 13.13 -2.55 -6.72
N ASP A 53 12.49 -1.41 -6.98
CA ASP A 53 13.15 -0.10 -7.03
C ASP A 53 13.72 0.32 -5.67
N PRO A 54 14.68 1.28 -5.65
CA PRO A 54 15.14 1.90 -4.42
C PRO A 54 13.97 2.45 -3.58
N TRP A 55 13.78 1.90 -2.38
CA TRP A 55 12.76 2.39 -1.46
C TRP A 55 13.22 3.72 -0.82
N PRO A 56 12.38 4.76 -0.69
CA PRO A 56 10.98 4.83 -1.09
C PRO A 56 10.83 5.01 -2.60
N CYS A 57 10.16 4.05 -3.24
CA CYS A 57 9.79 4.12 -4.66
C CYS A 57 8.64 5.11 -4.86
N ALA A 58 8.36 5.50 -6.11
CA ALA A 58 7.33 6.49 -6.43
C ALA A 58 5.96 6.17 -5.79
N VAL A 59 5.54 4.90 -5.85
CA VAL A 59 4.29 4.45 -5.22
C VAL A 59 4.38 4.61 -3.70
N ALA A 60 5.43 4.09 -3.04
CA ALA A 60 5.60 4.22 -1.60
C ALA A 60 5.53 5.69 -1.12
N ARG A 61 6.14 6.62 -1.87
CA ARG A 61 6.07 8.06 -1.57
C ARG A 61 4.63 8.57 -1.58
N LEU A 62 3.87 8.21 -2.62
CA LEU A 62 2.46 8.57 -2.72
C LEU A 62 1.65 8.03 -1.53
N LEU A 63 1.85 6.75 -1.17
CA LEU A 63 1.11 6.11 -0.07
C LEU A 63 1.41 6.76 1.27
N LEU A 64 2.70 7.02 1.53
CA LEU A 64 3.16 7.63 2.76
C LEU A 64 2.60 9.04 2.91
N ARG A 65 2.56 9.82 1.83
CA ARG A 65 1.93 11.15 1.82
C ARG A 65 0.42 11.09 2.03
N ALA A 66 -0.27 10.13 1.41
CA ALA A 66 -1.72 9.98 1.55
C ALA A 66 -2.11 9.58 2.99
N ARG A 67 -1.38 8.62 3.59
CA ARG A 67 -1.63 8.16 4.98
C ARG A 67 -1.39 9.26 6.02
N HIS A 68 -0.53 10.24 5.72
CA HIS A 68 -0.15 11.32 6.62
C HIS A 68 -0.55 12.69 6.06
N GLU A 69 -1.67 12.76 5.34
CA GLU A 69 -2.13 14.00 4.73
C GLU A 69 -2.43 15.08 5.79
N THR A 70 -3.03 14.67 6.91
CA THR A 70 -3.43 15.54 8.02
C THR A 70 -2.30 15.83 9.01
N ASP A 71 -1.20 15.08 8.97
CA ASP A 71 -0.08 15.20 9.90
C ASP A 71 1.27 15.00 9.19
N ARG A 72 1.72 16.06 8.52
CA ARG A 72 2.99 16.08 7.79
C ARG A 72 4.21 15.99 8.72
N VAL A 73 4.09 16.50 9.95
CA VAL A 73 5.18 16.43 10.94
C VAL A 73 5.45 14.97 11.30
N ARG A 74 4.40 14.19 11.53
CA ARG A 74 4.53 12.75 11.78
C ARG A 74 5.17 12.01 10.62
N LEU A 75 4.84 12.36 9.37
CA LEU A 75 5.50 11.78 8.19
C LEU A 75 7.01 12.07 8.20
N TYR A 76 7.39 13.33 8.46
CA TYR A 76 8.79 13.75 8.49
C TYR A 76 9.58 13.04 9.60
N VAL A 77 9.03 12.99 10.81
CA VAL A 77 9.66 12.29 11.95
C VAL A 77 9.81 10.79 11.66
N LEU A 78 8.80 10.16 11.06
CA LEU A 78 8.89 8.76 10.64
C LEU A 78 10.01 8.56 9.62
N LEU A 79 10.07 9.40 8.58
CA LEU A 79 11.03 9.25 7.49
C LEU A 79 12.46 9.54 7.91
N THR A 80 12.69 10.48 8.83
CA THR A 80 14.02 10.74 9.39
C THR A 80 14.55 9.56 10.21
N GLY A 81 13.69 8.90 11.00
CA GLY A 81 14.04 7.66 11.69
C GLY A 81 14.37 6.52 10.73
N VAL A 82 13.57 6.37 9.66
CA VAL A 82 13.80 5.38 8.61
C VAL A 82 15.10 5.67 7.84
N PHE A 83 15.38 6.93 7.53
CA PHE A 83 16.62 7.38 6.91
C PHE A 83 17.85 6.99 7.76
N ALA A 84 17.81 7.24 9.06
CA ALA A 84 18.94 6.92 9.95
C ALA A 84 19.25 5.41 9.95
N GLN A 85 18.21 4.57 9.91
CA GLN A 85 18.40 3.13 9.81
C GLN A 85 18.91 2.71 8.42
N ALA A 86 18.41 3.34 7.35
CA ALA A 86 18.88 3.07 6.00
C ALA A 86 20.34 3.45 5.78
N ALA A 87 20.75 4.60 6.30
CA ALA A 87 22.15 5.01 6.27
C ALA A 87 23.04 3.96 6.97
N ARG A 88 22.66 3.51 8.17
CA ARG A 88 23.41 2.48 8.89
C ARG A 88 23.54 1.18 8.09
N ASP A 89 22.42 0.66 7.61
CA ASP A 89 22.39 -0.63 6.91
C ASP A 89 23.17 -0.58 5.60
N LEU A 90 22.98 0.45 4.78
CA LEU A 90 23.67 0.59 3.48
C LEU A 90 25.17 0.80 3.67
N TYR A 91 25.58 1.60 4.67
CA TYR A 91 27.00 1.86 4.95
C TYR A 91 27.69 0.60 5.48
N THR A 92 26.95 -0.25 6.21
CA THR A 92 27.44 -1.54 6.69
C THR A 92 27.54 -2.55 5.54
N LEU A 93 26.57 -2.55 4.62
CA LEU A 93 26.48 -3.53 3.53
C LEU A 93 27.52 -3.28 2.43
N ASN A 94 27.80 -2.03 2.08
CA ASN A 94 28.86 -1.69 1.14
C ASN A 94 29.54 -0.35 1.49
N PRO A 95 30.60 -0.37 2.31
CA PRO A 95 31.34 0.83 2.71
C PRO A 95 31.99 1.60 1.55
N TYR A 96 32.24 0.94 0.41
CA TYR A 96 33.02 1.52 -0.69
C TYR A 96 32.16 2.16 -1.79
N ASP A 97 30.89 1.78 -1.90
CA ASP A 97 29.93 2.32 -2.88
C ASP A 97 28.69 2.90 -2.18
N THR A 98 28.95 3.61 -1.11
CA THR A 98 27.92 4.21 -0.29
C THR A 98 27.40 5.53 -0.90
N PRO A 99 26.08 5.71 -1.06
CA PRO A 99 25.55 6.99 -1.55
C PRO A 99 25.87 8.12 -0.57
N ARG A 100 26.23 9.31 -1.12
CA ARG A 100 26.54 10.49 -0.29
C ARG A 100 25.37 10.84 0.65
N PRO A 101 25.61 11.34 1.87
CA PRO A 101 24.56 11.62 2.84
C PRO A 101 23.41 12.49 2.30
N HIS A 102 23.73 13.52 1.51
CA HIS A 102 22.72 14.38 0.88
C HIS A 102 21.82 13.63 -0.11
N ALA A 103 22.37 12.65 -0.85
CA ALA A 103 21.62 11.85 -1.80
C ALA A 103 20.67 10.89 -1.07
N LEU A 104 21.08 10.35 0.08
CA LEU A 104 20.19 9.57 0.94
C LEU A 104 19.09 10.45 1.57
N PHE A 105 19.43 11.65 2.04
CA PHE A 105 18.43 12.59 2.57
C PHE A 105 17.40 12.96 1.49
N ALA A 106 17.87 13.29 0.27
CA ALA A 106 17.01 13.58 -0.88
C ALA A 106 16.07 12.41 -1.22
N ARG A 107 16.58 11.18 -1.14
CA ARG A 107 15.82 9.97 -1.41
C ARG A 107 14.73 9.69 -0.37
N PHE A 108 15.04 9.85 0.92
CA PHE A 108 14.15 9.44 2.01
C PHE A 108 13.26 10.56 2.54
N VAL A 109 13.77 11.80 2.64
CA VAL A 109 13.16 12.85 3.46
C VAL A 109 12.75 14.08 2.67
N ASP A 110 13.58 14.57 1.74
CA ASP A 110 13.41 15.87 1.08
C ASP A 110 12.05 16.05 0.37
N TRP A 111 11.51 14.97 -0.20
CA TRP A 111 10.20 15.01 -0.83
C TRP A 111 9.03 15.06 0.17
N SER A 112 9.22 14.82 1.46
CA SER A 112 8.11 14.62 2.40
C SER A 112 7.38 15.90 2.80
N ASP A 113 8.02 17.06 2.71
CA ASP A 113 7.41 18.36 2.99
C ASP A 113 7.84 19.38 1.92
N PRO A 114 6.89 20.01 1.20
CA PRO A 114 7.20 21.02 0.19
C PRO A 114 7.91 22.27 0.74
N ARG A 115 7.94 22.48 2.06
CA ARG A 115 8.67 23.59 2.69
C ARG A 115 10.19 23.44 2.65
N PHE A 116 10.72 22.24 2.39
CA PHE A 116 12.16 22.01 2.27
C PHE A 116 12.70 22.23 0.85
N ARG A 117 11.86 22.76 -0.06
CA ARG A 117 12.19 22.99 -1.46
C ARG A 117 12.38 24.47 -1.80
#